data_AF-A0A8I1RI60-F1
#
_entry.id   AF-A0A8I1RI60-F1
#
_cell.length_a   1.000
_cell.length_b   1.000
_cell.length_c   1.000
_cell.angle_alpha   90.00
_cell.angle_beta   90.00
_cell.angle_gamma   90.00
#
_symmetry.space_group_name_H-M   'P 1'
#
loop_
_entity.id
_entity.type
_entity.pdbx_description
1 polymer ?
#
loop_
_entity_poly.entity_id
_entity_poly.type
_entity_poly.pdbx_seq_one_letter_code
_entity_poly.pdbx_strand_id
1 'polypeptide(L)'
;MSKAPTEIFHTSRPADEIAFCLANKNNIQVLDRADGSKVGLLKDTYGMVLLAYTIWPEEGGARVEFRREFGPMANIGRDCFQPTADRA
;
A
#
# COMPACT_ATOMS: atom_id res chain seq x y z
N MET A 1 6.44 12.36 -0.32
CA MET A 1 6.22 12.11 1.12
C MET A 1 7.52 12.43 1.84
N SER A 2 7.48 13.09 3.00
CA SER A 2 8.69 13.68 3.63
C SER A 2 9.51 12.71 4.49
N LYS A 3 8.95 11.56 4.89
CA LYS A 3 9.64 10.57 5.72
C LYS A 3 10.14 9.39 4.90
N ALA A 4 11.24 8.77 5.36
CA ALA A 4 11.77 7.55 4.80
C ALA A 4 10.80 6.36 5.03
N PRO A 5 10.76 5.38 4.12
CA PRO A 5 10.02 4.14 4.34
C PRO A 5 10.50 3.42 5.60
N THR A 6 9.57 2.93 6.40
CA THR A 6 9.83 2.05 7.55
C THR A 6 9.85 0.59 7.13
N GLU A 7 9.08 0.22 6.11
CA GLU A 7 9.00 -1.14 5.56
C GLU A 7 8.83 -1.06 4.04
N ILE A 8 9.46 -1.99 3.31
CA ILE A 8 9.38 -2.09 1.85
C ILE A 8 9.01 -3.52 1.49
N PHE A 9 8.02 -3.68 0.60
CA PHE A 9 7.56 -4.96 0.08
C PHE A 9 7.68 -4.97 -1.44
N HIS A 10 8.13 -6.08 -2.00
CA HIS A 10 8.07 -6.35 -3.43
C HIS A 10 7.06 -7.46 -3.69
N THR A 11 6.31 -7.35 -4.77
CA THR A 11 5.29 -8.32 -5.17
C THR A 11 5.25 -8.41 -6.70
N SER A 12 4.89 -9.58 -7.22
CA SER A 12 4.64 -9.77 -8.66
C SER A 12 3.29 -9.22 -9.12
N ARG A 13 2.46 -8.75 -8.18
CA ARG A 13 1.14 -8.19 -8.50
C ARG A 13 1.25 -6.75 -9.03
N PRO A 14 0.41 -6.36 -10.01
CA PRO A 14 0.40 -4.99 -10.53
C PRO A 14 0.04 -3.95 -9.46
N ALA A 15 0.59 -2.74 -9.60
CA ALA A 15 0.34 -1.63 -8.69
C ALA A 15 -1.16 -1.30 -8.51
N ASP A 16 -1.96 -1.41 -9.57
CA ASP A 16 -3.42 -1.20 -9.53
C ASP A 16 -4.14 -2.23 -8.65
N GLU A 17 -3.75 -3.50 -8.76
CA GLU A 17 -4.36 -4.59 -8.00
C GLU A 17 -4.06 -4.44 -6.50
N ILE A 18 -2.83 -4.07 -6.18
CA ILE A 18 -2.41 -3.75 -4.82
C ILE A 18 -3.17 -2.54 -4.28
N ALA A 19 -3.26 -1.47 -5.08
CA ALA A 19 -3.98 -0.26 -4.69
C ALA A 19 -5.46 -0.54 -4.39
N PHE A 20 -6.12 -1.32 -5.25
CA PHE A 20 -7.51 -1.74 -5.05
C PHE A 20 -7.68 -2.58 -3.78
N CYS A 21 -6.81 -3.58 -3.57
CA CYS A 21 -6.87 -4.43 -2.38
C CYS A 21 -6.70 -3.63 -1.07
N LEU A 22 -5.70 -2.75 -1.04
CA LEU A 22 -5.43 -1.89 0.12
C LEU A 22 -6.55 -0.88 0.36
N ALA A 23 -7.06 -0.23 -0.70
CA ALA A 23 -8.19 0.68 -0.60
C ALA A 23 -9.43 0.00 0.00
N ASN A 24 -9.78 -1.18 -0.52
CA ASN A 24 -10.96 -1.92 -0.10
C ASN A 24 -10.85 -2.43 1.35
N LYS A 25 -9.72 -3.03 1.72
CA LYS A 25 -9.52 -3.55 3.09
C LYS A 25 -9.50 -2.47 4.16
N ASN A 26 -8.91 -1.32 3.84
CA ASN A 26 -8.73 -0.24 4.80
C ASN A 26 -9.85 0.81 4.70
N ASN A 27 -10.79 0.67 3.76
CA ASN A 27 -11.83 1.65 3.45
C ASN A 27 -11.27 3.07 3.27
N ILE A 28 -10.22 3.18 2.45
CA ILE A 28 -9.57 4.46 2.14
C ILE A 28 -9.50 4.69 0.63
N GLN A 29 -9.35 5.94 0.25
CA GLN A 29 -9.03 6.30 -1.12
C GLN A 29 -7.51 6.16 -1.36
N VAL A 30 -7.15 5.63 -2.52
CA VAL A 30 -5.79 5.69 -3.07
C VAL A 30 -5.78 6.71 -4.20
N LEU A 31 -4.76 7.57 -4.20
CA LEU A 31 -4.58 8.65 -5.16
C LEU A 31 -3.49 8.27 -6.16
N ASP A 32 -3.79 8.41 -7.43
CA ASP A 32 -2.79 8.29 -8.51
C ASP A 32 -1.91 9.54 -8.56
N ARG A 33 -0.64 9.33 -8.93
CA ARG A 33 0.32 10.41 -9.17
C ARG A 33 0.79 10.40 -10.62
N ALA A 34 1.30 11.54 -11.07
CA ALA A 34 1.81 11.74 -12.43
C ALA A 34 3.03 10.87 -12.76
N ASP A 35 3.78 10.39 -11.75
CA ASP A 35 4.91 9.48 -11.90
C ASP A 35 4.49 8.00 -12.00
N GLY A 36 3.18 7.73 -12.09
CA GLY A 36 2.61 6.37 -12.13
C GLY A 36 2.55 5.68 -10.76
N SER A 37 3.12 6.28 -9.71
CA SER A 37 2.97 5.77 -8.35
C SER A 37 1.60 6.08 -7.79
N LYS A 38 1.20 5.34 -6.76
CA LYS A 38 -0.10 5.49 -6.09
C LYS A 38 0.10 5.64 -4.61
N VAL A 39 -0.74 6.45 -3.96
CA VAL A 39 -0.62 6.73 -2.52
C VAL A 39 -1.92 6.65 -1.77
N GLY A 40 -1.87 5.93 -0.66
CA GLY A 40 -2.93 5.93 0.32
C GLY A 40 -2.45 6.46 1.66
N LEU A 41 -3.39 7.05 2.39
CA LEU A 41 -3.22 7.51 3.76
C LEU A 41 -4.28 6.81 4.61
N LEU A 42 -3.81 6.02 5.57
CA LEU A 42 -4.65 5.49 6.63
C LEU A 42 -4.63 6.49 7.79
N LYS A 43 -5.82 6.99 8.13
CA LYS A 43 -6.01 7.95 9.21
C LYS A 43 -6.81 7.32 10.34
N ASP A 44 -6.60 7.81 11.56
CA ASP A 44 -7.47 7.47 12.69
C ASP A 44 -8.80 8.25 12.64
N THR A 45 -9.64 8.04 13.65
CA THR A 45 -10.93 8.72 13.80
C THR A 45 -10.82 10.22 13.99
N TYR A 46 -9.65 10.73 14.38
CA TYR A 46 -9.37 12.15 14.58
C TYR A 46 -8.68 12.79 13.34
N GLY A 47 -8.44 12.01 12.28
CA GLY A 47 -7.83 12.47 11.04
C GLY A 47 -6.29 12.45 11.04
N MET A 48 -5.65 11.92 12.08
CA MET A 48 -4.19 11.79 12.16
C MET A 48 -3.72 10.63 11.27
N VAL A 49 -2.65 10.84 10.50
CA VAL A 49 -2.09 9.78 9.64
C VAL A 49 -1.37 8.76 10.52
N LEU A 50 -1.87 7.52 10.52
CA LEU A 50 -1.24 6.38 11.21
C LEU A 50 -0.24 5.67 10.30
N LEU A 51 -0.60 5.56 9.03
CA LEU A 51 0.21 4.91 8.00
C LEU A 51 0.04 5.66 6.68
N ALA A 52 1.16 5.84 6.02
CA ALA A 52 1.20 6.39 4.69
C ALA A 52 1.92 5.39 3.78
N TYR A 53 1.40 5.12 2.59
CA TYR A 53 2.06 4.18 1.67
C TYR A 53 2.20 4.73 0.26
N THR A 54 3.27 4.33 -0.40
CA THR A 54 3.46 4.54 -1.85
C THR A 54 3.63 3.20 -2.54
N ILE A 55 2.87 3.00 -3.61
CA ILE A 55 2.94 1.84 -4.49
C ILE A 55 3.63 2.32 -5.77
N TRP A 56 4.81 1.78 -6.02
CA TRP A 56 5.61 2.04 -7.21
C TRP A 56 5.37 0.89 -8.20
N PRO A 57 4.96 1.17 -9.45
CA PRO A 57 5.00 0.15 -10.48
C PRO A 57 6.46 -0.27 -10.74
N GLU A 58 6.71 -1.57 -10.83
CA GLU A 58 8.00 -2.14 -11.18
C GLU A 58 7.84 -3.09 -12.37
N GLU A 59 8.93 -3.40 -13.07
CA GLU A 59 8.91 -4.43 -14.11
C GLU A 59 8.55 -5.78 -13.46
N GLY A 60 7.45 -6.40 -13.91
CA GLY A 60 6.96 -7.67 -13.37
C GLY A 60 6.18 -7.56 -12.06
N GLY A 61 5.79 -6.36 -11.60
CA GLY A 61 4.94 -6.22 -10.43
C GLY A 61 4.91 -4.83 -9.80
N ALA A 62 5.10 -4.76 -8.49
CA ALA A 62 5.09 -3.51 -7.74
C ALA A 62 5.95 -3.56 -6.47
N ARG A 63 6.45 -2.38 -6.09
CA ARG A 63 7.08 -2.13 -4.79
C ARG A 63 6.19 -1.25 -3.93
N VAL A 64 5.93 -1.67 -2.70
CA VAL A 64 5.15 -0.90 -1.73
C VAL A 64 6.04 -0.44 -0.60
N GLU A 65 6.07 0.87 -0.41
CA GLU A 65 6.80 1.54 0.65
C GLU A 65 5.82 2.03 1.71
N PHE A 66 5.90 1.46 2.91
CA PHE A 66 5.15 1.91 4.07
C PHE A 66 5.96 2.90 4.88
N ARG A 67 5.29 3.96 5.34
CA ARG A 67 5.80 5.00 6.24
C ARG A 67 4.86 5.05 7.44
N ARG A 68 5.24 4.33 8.49
CA ARG A 68 4.44 4.16 9.70
C ARG A 68 4.71 5.30 10.68
N GLU A 69 3.64 5.84 11.24
CA GLU A 69 3.70 6.81 12.33
C GLU A 69 3.43 6.14 13.69
N PHE A 70 2.45 5.21 13.75
CA PHE A 70 2.02 4.60 15.00
C PHE A 70 1.56 3.13 14.85
N GLY A 71 1.79 2.31 15.89
CA GLY A 71 1.17 0.98 16.11
C GLY A 71 1.65 -0.18 15.20
N PRO A 72 1.40 -1.45 15.57
CA PRO A 72 1.81 -2.63 14.78
C PRO A 72 1.01 -2.80 13.48
N MET A 73 1.59 -3.52 12.50
CA MET A 73 1.07 -3.85 11.15
C MET A 73 -0.30 -4.56 11.09
N ALA A 74 -0.90 -4.93 12.22
CA ALA A 74 -2.04 -5.85 12.25
C ALA A 74 -3.20 -5.27 11.43
N ASN A 75 -3.50 -5.92 10.30
CA ASN A 75 -4.62 -5.66 9.37
C ASN A 75 -4.40 -4.71 8.18
N ILE A 76 -3.18 -4.24 7.88
CA ILE A 76 -2.93 -3.38 6.69
C ILE A 76 -3.01 -4.15 5.35
N GLY A 77 -3.35 -5.45 5.37
CA GLY A 77 -3.56 -6.24 4.15
C GLY A 77 -2.27 -6.87 3.62
N ARG A 78 -1.52 -7.58 4.48
CA ARG A 78 -0.33 -8.35 4.05
C ARG A 78 -0.65 -9.35 2.92
N ASP A 79 -1.87 -9.86 2.91
CA ASP A 79 -2.43 -10.73 1.88
C ASP A 79 -2.61 -10.03 0.53
N CYS A 80 -2.64 -8.69 0.49
CA CYS A 80 -2.57 -7.96 -0.78
C CYS A 80 -1.24 -8.21 -1.50
N PHE A 81 -0.14 -8.48 -0.80
CA PHE A 81 1.18 -8.63 -1.43
C PHE A 81 1.52 -10.07 -1.81
N GLN A 82 0.82 -11.04 -1.22
CA GLN A 82 1.04 -12.45 -1.56
C GLN A 82 0.53 -12.72 -2.98
N PRO A 83 1.22 -13.56 -3.77
CA PRO A 83 0.65 -14.08 -5.00
C PRO A 83 -0.68 -14.75 -4.66
N THR A 84 -1.75 -14.44 -5.38
CA THR A 84 -2.94 -15.29 -5.34
C THR A 84 -2.49 -16.69 -5.71
N ALA A 85 -2.53 -17.64 -4.77
CA ALA A 85 -2.36 -19.05 -5.09
C ALA A 85 -3.26 -19.34 -6.28
N ASP A 86 -2.65 -19.85 -7.35
CA ASP A 86 -3.29 -20.07 -8.64
C ASP A 86 -4.74 -20.56 -8.45
N ARG A 87 -5.70 -19.82 -9.01
CA ARG A 87 -6.99 -20.41 -9.35
C ARG A 87 -6.70 -21.41 -10.48
N ALA A 88 -6.30 -22.61 -10.08
CA ALA A 88 -6.36 -23.82 -10.90
C ALA A 88 -7.81 -24.17 -11.22
#